data_AF-N1ZST2-F1
#
_entry.id   AF-N1ZST2-F1
#
_cell.length_a   1.000
_cell.length_b   1.000
_cell.length_c   1.000
_cell.angle_alpha   90.00
_cell.angle_beta   90.00
_cell.angle_gamma   90.00
#
_symmetry.space_group_name_H-M   'P 1'
#
loop_
_entity.id
_entity.type
_entity.pdbx_description
1 polymer ?
#
loop_
_entity_poly.entity_id
_entity_poly.type
_entity_poly.pdbx_seq_one_letter_code
_entity_poly.pdbx_strand_id
1 'polypeptide(L)'
;MPCALFYLPKTCKVVLYNKQGEKILLSDWLKTIGTKAEEITIYIRDSNKKLIPLRICAAKKTKEEIAVEEKRLKRLESKKQTAYSEDTKFTHQFMFVITSLPASVCAEKVLEFYRLRWQVELVFKRYKSLLGLGNILLP
;
A
#
# COMPACT_ATOMS: atom_id res chain seq x y z
N MET A 1 2.08 -10.30 -7.13
CA MET A 1 0.60 -10.28 -6.95
C MET A 1 0.28 -9.01 -6.19
N PRO A 2 -0.79 -8.27 -6.50
CA PRO A 2 -0.84 -6.85 -6.17
C PRO A 2 -0.72 -6.66 -4.66
N CYS A 3 0.43 -6.14 -4.23
CA CYS A 3 0.61 -5.45 -2.95
C CYS A 3 -0.28 -4.21 -2.99
N ALA A 4 -1.59 -4.41 -2.95
CA ALA A 4 -2.53 -3.35 -2.67
C ALA A 4 -2.42 -3.12 -1.16
N LEU A 5 -1.52 -2.20 -0.83
CA LEU A 5 -1.88 -0.95 -0.17
C LEU A 5 -3.31 -0.89 0.35
N PHE A 6 -3.49 -0.24 1.50
CA PHE A 6 -4.78 0.39 1.75
C PHE A 6 -5.29 1.07 0.47
N TYR A 7 -6.46 0.64 0.05
CA TYR A 7 -7.27 1.21 -1.00
C TYR A 7 -7.46 2.68 -0.64
N LEU A 8 -6.58 3.56 -1.10
CA LEU A 8 -7.04 4.86 -1.56
C LEU A 8 -7.86 4.51 -2.79
N PRO A 9 -9.20 4.60 -2.74
CA PRO A 9 -10.00 4.37 -3.93
C PRO A 9 -9.40 5.24 -5.03
N LYS A 10 -9.30 4.71 -6.26
CA LYS A 10 -8.71 5.37 -7.44
C LYS A 10 -9.25 6.79 -7.74
N THR A 11 -10.16 7.30 -6.92
CA THR A 11 -10.89 8.57 -6.99
C THR A 11 -10.62 9.54 -5.83
N CYS A 12 -9.98 9.14 -4.72
CA CYS A 12 -9.69 10.07 -3.61
C CYS A 12 -8.27 10.62 -3.70
N LYS A 13 -8.11 11.81 -4.27
CA LYS A 13 -6.91 12.65 -4.09
C LYS A 13 -6.82 13.10 -2.63
N VAL A 14 -6.34 12.23 -1.75
CA VAL A 14 -6.08 12.59 -0.35
C VAL A 14 -4.78 13.40 -0.33
N VAL A 15 -4.90 14.66 0.06
CA VAL A 15 -3.75 15.56 0.22
C VAL A 15 -3.14 15.29 1.59
N LEU A 16 -1.84 14.96 1.60
CA LEU A 16 -1.08 14.72 2.82
C LEU A 16 -0.43 16.03 3.26
N TYR A 17 -0.46 16.30 4.56
CA TYR A 17 0.12 17.48 5.17
C TYR A 17 1.19 17.12 6.19
N ASN A 18 2.20 17.97 6.36
CA ASN A 18 3.16 17.90 7.46
C ASN A 18 2.60 18.56 8.73
N LYS A 19 3.40 18.56 9.82
CA LYS A 19 3.04 19.22 11.09
C LYS A 19 2.81 20.73 10.93
N GLN A 20 3.46 21.35 9.94
CA GLN A 20 3.41 22.76 9.59
C GLN A 20 2.23 23.10 8.66
N GLY A 21 1.44 22.11 8.22
CA GLY A 21 0.32 22.30 7.31
C GLY A 21 0.70 22.45 5.83
N GLU A 22 1.95 22.18 5.47
CA GLU A 22 2.44 22.16 4.10
C GLU A 22 2.15 20.81 3.45
N LYS A 23 1.93 20.81 2.13
CA LYS A 23 1.62 19.57 1.40
C LYS A 23 2.87 18.71 1.25
N ILE A 24 2.77 17.44 1.62
CA ILE A 24 3.80 16.42 1.35
C ILE A 24 3.35 15.57 0.16
N LEU A 25 4.25 15.37 -0.79
CA LEU A 25 4.09 14.33 -1.80
C LEU A 25 4.64 13.02 -1.27
N LEU A 26 3.82 11.96 -1.27
CA LEU A 26 4.21 10.66 -0.73
C LEU A 26 5.44 10.08 -1.44
N SER A 27 5.53 10.23 -2.76
CA SER A 27 6.65 9.70 -3.54
C SER A 27 7.98 10.38 -3.20
N ASP A 28 7.98 11.65 -2.81
CA ASP A 28 9.20 12.34 -2.39
C ASP A 28 9.72 11.80 -1.06
N TRP A 29 8.83 11.53 -0.10
CA TRP A 29 9.23 10.85 1.14
C TRP A 29 9.67 9.40 0.88
N LEU A 30 9.00 8.65 0.01
CA LEU A 30 9.42 7.28 -0.31
C LEU A 30 10.85 7.22 -0.92
N LYS A 31 11.30 8.26 -1.62
CA LYS A 31 12.68 8.34 -2.14
C LYS A 31 13.73 8.41 -1.03
N THR A 32 13.39 8.94 0.14
CA THR A 32 14.33 9.04 1.26
C THR A 32 14.50 7.71 1.99
N ILE A 33 13.58 6.77 1.79
CA ILE A 33 13.59 5.48 2.48
C ILE A 33 14.73 4.61 1.96
N GLY A 34 15.60 4.20 2.89
CA GLY A 34 16.69 3.29 2.62
C GLY A 34 16.26 1.82 2.59
N THR A 35 17.00 0.98 3.30
CA THR A 35 16.77 -0.48 3.36
C THR A 35 15.87 -0.88 4.53
N LYS A 36 15.81 -0.07 5.59
CA LYS A 36 15.00 -0.34 6.79
C LYS A 36 13.59 0.23 6.64
N ALA A 37 12.67 -0.25 7.48
CA ALA A 37 11.35 0.36 7.56
C ALA A 37 11.46 1.74 8.21
N GLU A 38 10.77 2.70 7.62
CA GLU A 38 10.68 4.07 8.12
C GLU A 38 9.22 4.44 8.36
N GLU A 39 9.04 5.45 9.20
CA GLU A 39 7.72 5.98 9.52
C GLU A 39 7.70 7.49 9.52
N ILE A 40 6.56 8.04 9.13
CA ILE A 40 6.30 9.47 9.17
C ILE A 40 4.90 9.71 9.72
N THR A 41 4.76 10.76 10.54
CA THR A 41 3.46 11.29 10.92
C THR A 41 3.02 12.31 9.89
N ILE A 42 1.88 12.06 9.26
CA ILE A 42 1.22 12.94 8.30
C ILE A 42 -0.14 13.37 8.83
N TYR A 43 -0.70 14.40 8.23
CA TYR A 43 -2.03 14.88 8.56
C TYR A 43 -2.90 14.86 7.30
N ILE A 44 -4.18 14.51 7.49
CA ILE A 44 -5.19 14.65 6.44
C ILE A 44 -6.25 15.63 6.92
N ARG A 45 -6.91 16.31 5.99
CA ARG A 45 -8.07 17.15 6.29
C ARG A 45 -9.34 16.32 6.22
N ASP A 46 -10.10 16.32 7.30
CA ASP A 46 -11.47 15.82 7.31
C ASP A 46 -12.41 16.81 6.59
N SER A 47 -13.63 16.36 6.29
CA SER A 47 -14.79 17.15 5.85
C SER A 47 -14.96 18.46 6.63
N ASN A 48 -14.69 18.44 7.94
CA ASN A 48 -14.74 19.59 8.84
C ASN A 48 -13.46 20.47 8.83
N LYS A 49 -12.56 20.30 7.85
CA LYS A 49 -11.25 20.96 7.74
C LYS A 49 -10.29 20.74 8.93
N LYS A 50 -10.62 19.82 9.84
CA LYS A 50 -9.75 19.43 10.96
C LYS A 50 -8.61 18.55 10.46
N LEU A 51 -7.41 18.77 11.02
CA LEU A 51 -6.24 17.94 10.73
C LEU A 51 -6.27 16.69 11.61
N ILE A 52 -6.37 15.53 10.97
CA ILE A 52 -6.32 14.23 11.65
C ILE A 52 -4.89 13.69 11.50
N PRO A 53 -4.18 13.42 12.61
CA PRO A 53 -2.88 12.79 12.56
C PRO A 53 -3.02 11.33 12.13
N LEU A 54 -2.16 10.93 11.20
CA LEU A 54 -2.01 9.57 10.71
C LEU A 54 -0.54 9.20 10.68
N ARG A 55 -0.27 7.91 10.81
CA ARG A 55 1.07 7.37 10.71
C ARG A 55 1.20 6.54 9.44
N ILE A 56 2.23 6.81 8.65
CA ILE A 56 2.60 5.95 7.53
C ILE A 56 3.83 5.17 7.95
N CYS A 57 3.76 3.85 7.82
CA CYS A 57 4.91 2.96 7.92
C CYS A 57 5.22 2.44 6.52
N ALA A 58 6.48 2.49 6.09
CA ALA A 58 6.89 2.07 4.76
C ALA A 58 8.25 1.37 4.79
N ALA A 59 8.43 0.39 3.91
CA ALA A 59 9.70 -0.27 3.67
C ALA A 59 9.90 -0.48 2.17
N LYS A 60 11.14 -0.36 1.73
CA LYS A 60 11.52 -0.72 0.36
C LYS A 60 11.53 -2.26 0.24
N LYS A 61 10.97 -2.76 -0.86
CA LYS A 61 11.04 -4.19 -1.18
C LYS A 61 12.46 -4.59 -1.53
N THR A 62 12.74 -5.87 -1.41
CA THR A 62 14.01 -6.43 -1.87
C THR A 62 14.16 -6.31 -3.39
N LYS A 63 15.39 -6.35 -3.90
CA LYS A 63 15.66 -6.22 -5.35
C LYS A 63 14.98 -7.36 -6.13
N GLU A 64 14.94 -8.54 -5.53
CA GLU A 64 14.33 -9.74 -6.06
C GLU A 64 12.82 -9.57 -6.19
N GLU A 65 12.16 -9.06 -5.14
CA GLU A 65 10.72 -8.76 -5.15
C GLU A 65 10.38 -7.66 -6.17
N ILE A 66 11.21 -6.62 -6.28
CA ILE A 66 11.04 -5.56 -7.26
C ILE A 66 11.11 -6.13 -8.68
N ALA A 67 12.13 -6.94 -8.99
CA ALA A 67 12.30 -7.53 -10.31
C ALA A 67 11.14 -8.46 -10.70
N VAL A 68 10.63 -9.26 -9.76
CA VAL A 68 9.43 -10.10 -9.97
C VAL A 68 8.22 -9.23 -10.29
N GLU A 69 8.05 -8.12 -9.55
CA GLU A 69 6.88 -7.28 -9.70
C GLU A 69 6.94 -6.39 -10.94
N GLU A 70 8.11 -5.95 -11.37
CA GLU A 70 8.35 -5.32 -12.67
C GLU A 70 8.01 -6.25 -13.83
N LYS A 71 8.48 -7.51 -13.79
CA LYS A 71 8.11 -8.52 -14.79
C LYS A 71 6.60 -8.72 -14.85
N ARG A 72 5.93 -8.74 -13.70
CA ARG A 72 4.46 -8.84 -13.62
C ARG A 72 3.77 -7.61 -14.20
N LEU A 73 4.24 -6.40 -13.87
CA LEU A 73 3.69 -5.15 -14.40
C LEU A 73 3.81 -5.13 -15.92
N LYS A 74 4.97 -5.48 -16.50
CA LYS A 74 5.16 -5.58 -17.95
C LYS A 74 4.17 -6.56 -18.60
N ARG A 75 3.95 -7.74 -18.00
CA ARG A 75 2.93 -8.71 -18.49
C ARG A 75 1.52 -8.13 -18.43
N LEU A 76 1.20 -7.35 -17.40
CA LEU A 76 -0.11 -6.70 -17.28
C LEU A 76 -0.29 -5.53 -18.25
N GLU A 77 0.74 -4.72 -18.48
CA GLU A 77 0.72 -3.63 -19.47
C GLU A 77 0.45 -4.20 -20.86
N SER A 78 1.14 -5.31 -21.22
CA SER A 78 0.89 -6.03 -22.47
C SER A 78 -0.52 -6.63 -22.52
N LYS A 79 -0.98 -7.31 -21.46
CA LYS A 79 -2.33 -7.91 -21.45
C LYS A 79 -3.46 -6.87 -21.50
N LYS A 80 -3.27 -5.70 -20.89
CA LYS A 80 -4.28 -4.64 -20.80
C LYS A 80 -4.09 -3.53 -21.85
N GLN A 81 -3.06 -3.60 -22.67
CA GLN A 81 -2.72 -2.58 -23.68
C GLN A 81 -2.70 -1.16 -23.08
N THR A 82 -2.19 -1.02 -21.85
CA THR A 82 -2.15 0.26 -21.12
C THR A 82 -0.82 0.36 -20.38
N ALA A 83 -0.11 1.46 -20.56
CA ALA A 83 1.12 1.75 -19.83
C ALA A 83 0.80 2.32 -18.44
N TYR A 84 1.48 1.83 -17.40
CA TYR A 84 1.45 2.47 -16.08
C TYR A 84 2.45 3.64 -16.06
N SER A 85 2.11 4.71 -15.34
CA SER A 85 3.02 5.84 -15.14
C SER A 85 4.28 5.42 -14.37
N GLU A 86 5.37 6.17 -14.56
CA GLU A 86 6.62 5.94 -13.84
C GLU A 86 6.43 6.08 -12.32
N ASP A 87 5.63 7.04 -11.87
CA ASP A 87 5.29 7.22 -10.45
C ASP A 87 4.56 6.00 -9.86
N THR A 88 3.69 5.35 -10.66
CA THR A 88 3.04 4.09 -10.26
C THR A 88 4.07 2.97 -10.13
N LYS A 89 5.00 2.85 -11.09
CA LYS A 89 6.08 1.84 -11.06
C LYS A 89 7.02 2.05 -9.86
N PHE A 90 7.36 3.31 -9.56
CA PHE A 90 8.16 3.69 -8.41
C PHE A 90 7.49 3.28 -7.10
N THR A 91 6.22 3.66 -6.92
CA THR A 91 5.45 3.35 -5.71
C THR A 91 5.32 1.84 -5.48
N HIS A 92 5.27 1.02 -6.55
CA HIS A 92 5.22 -0.43 -6.44
C HIS A 92 6.49 -1.09 -5.88
N GLN A 93 7.62 -0.38 -5.83
CA GLN A 93 8.86 -0.85 -5.21
C GLN A 93 8.81 -0.80 -3.68
N PHE A 94 7.80 -0.14 -3.10
CA PHE A 94 7.64 0.00 -1.67
C PHE A 94 6.43 -0.79 -1.17
N MET A 95 6.48 -1.18 0.09
CA MET A 95 5.31 -1.60 0.85
C MET A 95 5.06 -0.55 1.92
N PHE A 96 3.86 0.00 1.96
CA PHE A 96 3.50 0.96 2.99
C PHE A 96 2.05 0.81 3.44
N VAL A 97 1.81 1.25 4.66
CA VAL A 97 0.57 1.12 5.39
C VAL A 97 0.30 2.41 6.14
N ILE A 98 -0.93 2.90 6.04
CA ILE A 98 -1.44 3.97 6.88
C ILE A 98 -2.06 3.32 8.12
N THR A 99 -1.70 3.79 9.30
CA THR A 99 -2.19 3.26 10.57
C THR A 99 -2.43 4.38 11.59
N SER A 100 -3.35 4.13 12.52
CA SER A 100 -3.56 4.93 13.73
C SER A 100 -2.85 4.33 14.96
N LEU A 101 -2.08 3.25 14.79
CA LEU A 101 -1.38 2.60 15.88
C LEU A 101 -0.30 3.51 16.50
N PRO A 102 -0.16 3.49 17.84
CA PRO A 102 0.84 4.30 18.53
C PRO A 102 2.27 3.92 18.14
N ALA A 103 3.20 4.86 18.31
CA ALA A 103 4.63 4.66 18.03
C ALA A 103 5.28 3.56 18.90
N SER A 104 4.61 3.10 19.96
CA SER A 104 5.04 1.95 20.75
C SER A 104 5.14 0.65 19.93
N VAL A 105 4.36 0.54 18.85
CA VAL A 105 4.48 -0.55 17.87
C VAL A 105 5.39 -0.07 16.74
N CYS A 106 6.56 -0.69 16.57
CA CYS A 106 7.51 -0.28 15.52
C CYS A 106 6.97 -0.50 14.10
N ALA A 107 7.40 0.34 13.15
CA ALA A 107 7.02 0.25 11.73
C ALA A 107 7.23 -1.15 11.12
N GLU A 108 8.32 -1.82 11.48
CA GLU A 108 8.65 -3.18 11.00
C GLU A 108 7.55 -4.18 11.38
N LYS A 109 7.14 -4.19 12.65
CA LYS A 109 6.05 -5.06 13.15
C LYS A 109 4.72 -4.72 12.49
N VAL A 110 4.41 -3.43 12.31
CA VAL A 110 3.20 -3.01 11.58
C VAL A 110 3.22 -3.61 10.18
N LEU A 111 4.31 -3.44 9.44
CA LEU A 111 4.43 -3.98 8.08
C LEU A 111 4.35 -5.51 8.06
N GLU A 112 4.96 -6.21 9.01
CA GLU A 112 4.86 -7.67 9.15
C GLU A 112 3.43 -8.14 9.40
N PHE A 113 2.70 -7.53 10.33
CA PHE A 113 1.31 -7.88 10.57
C PHE A 113 0.44 -7.66 9.33
N TYR A 114 0.69 -6.59 8.57
CA TYR A 114 -0.03 -6.35 7.32
C TYR A 114 0.39 -7.33 6.22
N ARG A 115 1.64 -7.79 6.17
CA ARG A 115 2.08 -8.90 5.29
C ARG A 115 1.32 -10.19 5.63
N LEU A 116 1.26 -10.55 6.91
CA LEU A 116 0.57 -11.76 7.37
C LEU A 116 -0.92 -11.71 7.06
N ARG A 117 -1.57 -10.57 7.34
CA ARG A 117 -2.99 -10.37 7.02
C ARG A 117 -3.27 -10.59 5.53
N TRP A 118 -2.39 -10.10 4.66
CA TRP A 118 -2.51 -10.33 3.21
C TRP A 118 -2.35 -11.81 2.84
N GLN A 119 -1.39 -12.53 3.43
CA GLN A 119 -1.22 -13.96 3.18
C GLN A 119 -2.49 -14.75 3.55
N VAL A 120 -3.08 -14.44 4.70
CA VAL A 120 -4.32 -15.05 5.15
C VAL A 120 -5.46 -14.79 4.16
N GLU A 121 -5.61 -13.55 3.68
CA GLU A 121 -6.62 -13.20 2.68
C GLU A 121 -6.43 -13.97 1.37
N LEU A 122 -5.18 -14.16 0.93
CA LEU A 122 -4.86 -14.93 -0.28
C LEU A 122 -5.23 -16.42 -0.12
N VAL A 123 -4.94 -17.01 1.04
CA VAL A 123 -5.33 -18.39 1.34
C VAL A 123 -6.84 -18.54 1.28
N PHE A 124 -7.59 -17.63 1.92
CA PHE A 124 -9.05 -17.66 1.86
C PHE A 124 -9.60 -17.46 0.44
N LYS A 125 -9.02 -16.53 -0.34
CA LYS A 125 -9.40 -16.32 -1.75
C LYS A 125 -9.16 -17.57 -2.59
N ARG A 126 -8.01 -18.23 -2.40
CA ARG A 126 -7.69 -19.49 -3.08
C ARG A 126 -8.66 -20.59 -2.68
N TYR A 127 -8.97 -20.72 -1.39
CA TYR A 127 -9.87 -21.74 -0.87
C TYR A 127 -11.30 -21.59 -1.43
N LYS A 128 -11.81 -20.34 -1.48
CA LYS A 128 -13.11 -20.05 -2.11
C LYS A 128 -13.14 -20.40 -3.60
N SER A 129 -12.05 -20.16 -4.32
CA SER A 129 -11.93 -20.54 -5.74
C SER A 129 -11.85 -22.06 -5.95
N LEU A 130 -11.20 -22.80 -5.05
CA LEU A 130 -11.05 -24.24 -5.14
C LEU A 130 -12.34 -24.99 -4.79
N LEU A 131 -13.10 -24.48 -3.82
CA LEU A 131 -14.35 -25.10 -3.38
C LEU A 131 -15.56 -24.75 -4.25
N GLY A 132 -15.41 -23.95 -5.30
CA GLY A 132 -16.53 -23.57 -6.17
C GLY A 132 -17.65 -22.81 -5.44
N LEU A 133 -17.39 -22.26 -4.25
CA LEU A 133 -18.35 -21.54 -3.40
C LEU A 133 -18.78 -20.16 -3.98
N GLY A 134 -18.65 -19.96 -5.29
CA GLY A 134 -19.26 -18.85 -6.01
C GLY A 134 -20.76 -19.07 -6.29
N ASN A 135 -21.24 -20.31 -6.22
CA ASN A 135 -22.59 -20.68 -6.67
C ASN A 135 -23.49 -21.32 -5.60
N ILE A 136 -23.09 -21.39 -4.33
CA ILE A 136 -23.98 -21.90 -3.27
C ILE A 136 -24.75 -20.72 -2.65
N LEU A 137 -25.60 -20.10 -3.48
CA LEU A 137 -26.90 -19.66 -2.98
C LEU A 137 -27.80 -20.89 -3.08
N LEU A 138 -27.95 -21.61 -1.96
CA LEU A 138 -29.15 -22.40 -1.77
C LEU A 138 -30.33 -21.41 -1.75
N PRO A 139 -31.46 -21.73 -2.41
CA PRO A 139 -32.71 -20.99 -2.24
C PRO A 139 -33.18 -20.99 -0.78
#